data_AF-A0AAP0G359-F1
#
_entry.id   AF-A0AAP0G359-F1
#
_cell.length_a   1.000
_cell.length_b   1.000
_cell.length_c   1.000
_cell.angle_alpha   90.00
_cell.angle_beta   90.00
_cell.angle_gamma   90.00
#
_symmetry.space_group_name_H-M   'P 1'
#
loop_
_entity.id
_entity.type
_entity.pdbx_description
1 polymer ?
#
loop_
_entity_poly.entity_id
_entity_poly.type
_entity_poly.pdbx_seq_one_letter_code
_entity_poly.pdbx_strand_id
1 'polypeptide(L)'
;MGATGETLPFLRNSYWILRHGRSIPNEKGIIVSSMENGTLKEFGLTPEGMQQAKLAGELFHKELKARNISMDAVRICYSPFSRTTHTSKIVAEELGIPFESFQCKVMKELRERFFGPPFELLSHDKYAEIWALDEDDPFRSPEGGESAAEVGSRLLTALEAMEAEYQGCSILVVSHGDPLQIFQTILRAAKDEISLGADISSRIKRVMTHSVLTQHRNFALLTAELIQIK
;
A
#
# COMPACT_ATOMS: atom_id res chain seq x y z
N MET A 1 17.17 15.48 23.24
CA MET A 1 17.44 14.13 22.72
C MET A 1 16.11 13.44 22.56
N GLY A 2 15.47 13.65 21.39
CA GLY A 2 14.15 13.08 21.09
C GLY A 2 14.31 11.63 20.67
N ALA A 3 13.44 10.76 21.17
CA ALA A 3 13.40 9.36 20.77
C ALA A 3 13.25 9.26 19.25
N THR A 4 14.30 8.82 18.59
CA THR A 4 14.32 8.47 17.16
C THR A 4 13.47 7.23 17.00
N GLY A 5 12.17 7.42 16.76
CA GLY A 5 11.24 6.34 16.45
C GLY A 5 11.62 5.71 15.12
N GLU A 6 12.45 4.67 15.21
CA GLU A 6 12.86 3.68 14.20
C GLU A 6 12.37 3.97 12.77
N THR A 7 13.28 4.54 11.98
CA THR A 7 13.12 4.81 10.57
C THR A 7 13.61 3.63 9.73
N LEU A 8 13.22 3.60 8.46
CA LEU A 8 13.90 2.81 7.43
C LEU A 8 15.17 3.58 7.03
N PRO A 9 16.36 3.27 7.58
CA PRO A 9 17.52 4.16 7.50
C PRO A 9 18.10 4.28 6.08
N PHE A 10 17.70 3.39 5.18
CA PHE A 10 18.12 3.36 3.78
C PHE A 10 17.20 4.20 2.87
N LEU A 11 16.14 4.82 3.41
CA LEU A 11 15.20 5.67 2.67
C LEU A 11 15.32 7.12 3.11
N ARG A 12 15.07 8.04 2.17
CA ARG A 12 15.11 9.50 2.39
C ARG A 12 13.79 10.06 2.90
N ASN A 13 12.71 9.30 2.76
CA ASN A 13 11.36 9.67 3.17
C ASN A 13 10.84 8.74 4.27
N SER A 14 9.82 9.20 4.99
CA SER A 14 9.08 8.38 5.95
C SER A 14 7.81 7.85 5.32
N TYR A 15 7.54 6.55 5.49
CA TYR A 15 6.42 5.87 4.84
C TYR A 15 5.31 5.51 5.82
N TRP A 16 4.11 5.95 5.47
CA TRP A 16 2.85 5.53 6.07
C TRP A 16 2.07 4.75 5.04
N ILE A 17 1.33 3.75 5.47
CA ILE A 17 0.43 2.98 4.62
C ILE A 17 -0.98 3.06 5.17
N LEU A 18 -1.94 3.07 4.26
CA LEU A 18 -3.35 3.06 4.58
C LEU A 18 -4.06 2.11 3.63
N ARG A 19 -4.63 1.03 4.17
CA ARG A 19 -5.59 0.22 3.40
C ARG A 19 -6.84 1.05 3.18
N HIS A 20 -7.40 1.02 1.97
CA HIS A 20 -8.67 1.71 1.69
C HIS A 20 -9.75 1.38 2.74
N GLY A 21 -10.67 2.31 2.96
CA GLY A 21 -11.86 2.06 3.80
C GLY A 21 -12.77 0.99 3.22
N ARG A 22 -13.78 0.55 3.97
CA ARG A 22 -14.74 -0.45 3.52
C ARG A 22 -15.37 -0.06 2.17
N SER A 23 -15.35 -0.98 1.22
CA SER A 23 -15.81 -0.75 -0.16
C SER A 23 -17.00 -1.62 -0.53
N ILE A 24 -17.70 -1.25 -1.59
CA ILE A 24 -18.86 -1.99 -2.11
C ILE A 24 -18.48 -3.46 -2.45
N PRO A 25 -17.32 -3.77 -3.07
CA PRO A 25 -16.85 -5.15 -3.22
C PRO A 25 -16.68 -5.90 -1.89
N ASN A 26 -16.25 -5.22 -0.83
CA ASN A 26 -16.12 -5.86 0.49
C ASN A 26 -17.47 -6.24 1.06
N GLU A 27 -18.49 -5.39 0.92
CA GLU A 27 -19.86 -5.71 1.36
C GLU A 27 -20.51 -6.81 0.52
N LYS A 28 -20.25 -6.82 -0.79
CA LYS A 28 -20.75 -7.84 -1.71
C LYS A 28 -20.00 -9.17 -1.57
N GLY A 29 -18.88 -9.19 -0.86
CA GLY A 29 -18.07 -10.38 -0.70
C GLY A 29 -17.34 -10.83 -1.98
N ILE A 30 -17.02 -9.91 -2.89
CA ILE A 30 -16.43 -10.23 -4.21
C ILE A 30 -15.00 -9.71 -4.38
N ILE A 31 -14.21 -10.43 -5.17
CA ILE A 31 -12.86 -10.06 -5.56
C ILE A 31 -12.92 -9.06 -6.72
N VAL A 32 -12.36 -7.87 -6.54
CA VAL A 32 -12.18 -6.88 -7.60
C VAL A 32 -10.70 -6.49 -7.66
N SER A 33 -10.02 -7.07 -8.64
CA SER A 33 -8.56 -7.05 -8.77
C SER A 33 -8.07 -6.57 -10.14
N SER A 34 -8.92 -6.59 -11.16
CA SER A 34 -8.61 -6.06 -12.49
C SER A 34 -8.62 -4.53 -12.52
N MET A 35 -7.87 -3.95 -13.47
CA MET A 35 -7.92 -2.49 -13.74
C MET A 35 -9.26 -2.05 -14.31
N GLU A 36 -9.88 -2.88 -15.15
CA GLU A 36 -11.16 -2.61 -15.80
C GLU A 36 -12.26 -2.38 -14.75
N ASN A 37 -12.40 -3.33 -13.82
CA ASN A 37 -13.39 -3.20 -12.75
C ASN A 37 -12.93 -2.26 -11.65
N GLY A 38 -11.67 -2.35 -11.21
CA GLY A 38 -11.17 -1.63 -10.03
C GLY A 38 -11.31 -0.11 -10.12
N THR A 39 -11.43 0.45 -11.33
CA THR A 39 -11.58 1.89 -11.59
C THR A 39 -13.03 2.35 -11.75
N LEU A 40 -14.00 1.42 -11.70
CA LEU A 40 -15.43 1.72 -11.77
C LEU A 40 -15.93 2.36 -10.47
N LYS A 41 -16.66 3.47 -10.62
CA LYS A 41 -17.21 4.25 -9.48
C LYS A 41 -18.09 3.42 -8.54
N GLU A 42 -18.79 2.41 -9.07
CA GLU A 42 -19.65 1.52 -8.28
C GLU A 42 -18.87 0.62 -7.31
N PHE A 43 -17.55 0.47 -7.50
CA PHE A 43 -16.65 -0.24 -6.59
C PHE A 43 -15.86 0.68 -5.65
N GLY A 44 -16.37 1.89 -5.44
CA GLY A 44 -15.89 2.84 -4.44
C GLY A 44 -16.20 2.43 -2.99
N LEU A 45 -15.98 3.38 -2.08
CA LEU A 45 -16.28 3.23 -0.66
C LEU A 45 -17.78 3.18 -0.37
N THR A 46 -18.13 2.49 0.72
CA THR A 46 -19.46 2.53 1.33
C THR A 46 -19.55 3.74 2.27
N PRO A 47 -20.74 4.12 2.76
CA PRO A 47 -20.85 5.18 3.77
C PRO A 47 -20.00 4.92 5.02
N GLU A 48 -19.96 3.66 5.49
CA GLU A 48 -19.07 3.24 6.58
C GLU A 48 -17.60 3.47 6.19
N GLY A 49 -17.19 3.04 5.00
CA GLY A 49 -15.82 3.22 4.51
C GLY A 49 -15.39 4.68 4.38
N MET A 50 -16.32 5.59 4.04
CA MET A 50 -16.05 7.03 4.02
C MET A 50 -15.76 7.57 5.42
N GLN A 51 -16.53 7.15 6.43
CA GLN A 51 -16.27 7.53 7.83
C GLN A 51 -14.95 6.95 8.33
N GLN A 52 -14.64 5.70 7.98
CA GLN A 52 -13.37 5.07 8.29
C GLN A 52 -12.18 5.85 7.67
N ALA A 53 -12.29 6.25 6.40
CA ALA A 53 -11.25 7.06 5.74
C ALA A 53 -11.05 8.42 6.41
N LYS A 54 -12.14 9.06 6.85
CA LYS A 54 -12.08 10.32 7.61
C LYS A 54 -11.30 10.15 8.91
N LEU A 55 -11.66 9.14 9.72
CA LEU A 55 -10.97 8.86 10.99
C LEU A 55 -9.48 8.55 10.78
N ALA A 56 -9.14 7.82 9.71
CA ALA A 56 -7.74 7.58 9.36
C ALA A 56 -7.00 8.88 8.99
N GLY A 57 -7.66 9.80 8.28
CA GLY A 57 -7.13 11.13 7.97
C GLY A 57 -6.89 11.98 9.22
N GLU A 58 -7.86 12.01 10.14
CA GLU A 58 -7.73 12.69 11.44
C GLU A 58 -6.57 12.13 12.27
N LEU A 59 -6.43 10.80 12.30
CA LEU A 59 -5.33 10.13 13.00
C LEU A 59 -3.98 10.47 12.39
N PHE A 60 -3.87 10.43 11.06
CA PHE A 60 -2.63 10.79 10.36
C PHE A 60 -2.26 12.25 10.62
N HIS A 61 -3.23 13.17 10.55
CA HIS A 61 -3.04 14.59 10.86
C HIS A 61 -2.52 14.80 12.29
N LYS A 62 -3.06 14.06 13.26
CA LYS A 62 -2.60 14.09 14.65
C LYS A 62 -1.14 13.64 14.79
N GLU A 63 -0.76 12.54 14.12
CA GLU A 63 0.62 12.04 14.12
C GLU A 63 1.60 13.04 13.49
N LEU A 64 1.21 13.67 12.38
CA LEU A 64 2.02 14.71 11.73
C LEU A 64 2.25 15.91 12.66
N LYS A 65 1.19 16.39 13.35
CA LYS A 65 1.29 17.48 14.33
C LYS A 65 2.19 17.12 15.50
N ALA A 66 2.03 15.92 16.07
CA ALA A 66 2.83 15.46 17.20
C ALA A 66 4.34 15.44 16.89
N ARG A 67 4.70 15.30 15.61
CA ARG A 67 6.08 15.28 15.12
C ARG A 67 6.54 16.60 14.51
N ASN A 68 5.71 17.65 14.55
CA ASN A 68 5.94 18.95 13.93
C ASN A 68 6.28 18.86 12.42
N ILE A 69 5.62 17.95 11.70
CA ILE A 69 5.79 17.81 10.25
C ILE A 69 4.94 18.88 9.54
N SER A 70 5.57 19.68 8.68
CA SER A 70 4.88 20.65 7.83
C SER A 70 3.96 19.95 6.82
N MET A 71 2.77 20.50 6.57
CA MET A 71 1.87 19.98 5.54
C MET A 71 2.49 20.03 4.15
N ASP A 72 3.39 20.97 3.87
CA ASP A 72 4.12 21.06 2.60
C ASP A 72 5.05 19.86 2.35
N ALA A 73 5.41 19.13 3.41
CA ALA A 73 6.26 17.94 3.36
C ALA A 73 5.43 16.63 3.29
N VAL A 74 4.11 16.72 3.18
CA VAL A 74 3.23 15.54 3.09
C VAL A 74 2.96 15.20 1.63
N ARG A 75 3.02 13.91 1.29
CA ARG A 75 2.63 13.38 -0.02
C ARG A 75 1.63 12.25 0.16
N ILE A 76 0.66 12.14 -0.74
CA ILE A 76 -0.33 11.07 -0.78
C ILE A 76 -0.19 10.36 -2.12
N CYS A 77 0.40 9.17 -2.10
CA CYS A 77 0.55 8.32 -3.27
C CYS A 77 -0.49 7.20 -3.21
N TYR A 78 -1.30 7.04 -4.27
CA TYR A 78 -2.46 6.16 -4.18
C TYR A 78 -2.72 5.34 -5.43
N SER A 79 -3.32 4.15 -5.23
CA SER A 79 -3.79 3.31 -6.31
C SER A 79 -4.92 3.98 -7.11
N PRO A 80 -5.00 3.77 -8.44
CA PRO A 80 -6.08 4.32 -9.28
C PRO A 80 -7.47 3.73 -8.99
N PHE A 81 -7.60 2.70 -8.15
CA PHE A 81 -8.89 2.05 -7.90
C PHE A 81 -9.85 2.99 -7.17
N SER A 82 -11.14 2.94 -7.47
CA SER A 82 -12.09 3.93 -6.95
C SER A 82 -12.14 3.99 -5.42
N ARG A 83 -12.05 2.83 -4.74
CA ARG A 83 -11.98 2.75 -3.27
C ARG A 83 -10.74 3.43 -2.66
N THR A 84 -9.58 3.33 -3.31
CA THR A 84 -8.35 3.99 -2.85
C THR A 84 -8.37 5.48 -3.21
N THR A 85 -8.87 5.85 -4.39
CA THR A 85 -9.06 7.25 -4.81
C THR A 85 -10.01 7.97 -3.86
N HIS A 86 -11.16 7.39 -3.51
CA HIS A 86 -12.10 7.96 -2.55
C HIS A 86 -11.46 8.10 -1.15
N THR A 87 -10.76 7.07 -0.67
CA THR A 87 -10.06 7.12 0.62
C THR A 87 -9.04 8.27 0.63
N SER A 88 -8.22 8.36 -0.42
CA SER A 88 -7.16 9.38 -0.54
C SER A 88 -7.72 10.78 -0.61
N LYS A 89 -8.84 10.97 -1.31
CA LYS A 89 -9.51 12.27 -1.39
C LYS A 89 -10.02 12.73 -0.02
N ILE A 90 -10.66 11.84 0.73
CA ILE A 90 -11.14 12.14 2.08
C ILE A 90 -9.97 12.47 3.01
N VAL A 91 -8.88 11.70 2.97
CA VAL A 91 -7.69 12.00 3.77
C VAL A 91 -7.06 13.34 3.38
N ALA A 92 -6.98 13.67 2.10
CA ALA A 92 -6.48 14.96 1.63
C ALA A 92 -7.34 16.12 2.15
N GLU A 93 -8.67 15.97 2.15
CA GLU A 93 -9.61 16.95 2.71
C GLU A 93 -9.36 17.18 4.21
N GLU A 94 -9.17 16.12 5.01
CA GLU A 94 -8.88 16.22 6.45
C GLU A 94 -7.52 16.88 6.77
N LEU A 95 -6.59 16.82 5.81
CA LEU A 95 -5.29 17.49 5.90
C LEU A 95 -5.31 18.91 5.32
N GLY A 96 -6.40 19.34 4.69
CA GLY A 96 -6.48 20.61 3.98
C GLY A 96 -5.62 20.67 2.70
N ILE A 97 -5.29 19.51 2.13
CA ILE A 97 -4.50 19.38 0.89
C ILE A 97 -5.48 19.31 -0.30
N PRO A 98 -5.40 20.22 -1.29
CA PRO A 98 -6.19 20.09 -2.51
C PRO A 98 -5.83 18.79 -3.25
N PHE A 99 -6.83 17.96 -3.56
CA PHE A 99 -6.60 16.62 -4.14
C PHE A 99 -5.96 16.64 -5.53
N GLU A 100 -6.17 17.71 -6.30
CA GLU A 100 -5.57 17.91 -7.63
C GLU A 100 -4.21 18.62 -7.57
N SER A 101 -3.63 18.78 -6.37
CA SER A 101 -2.30 19.38 -6.20
C SER A 101 -1.18 18.37 -6.46
N PHE A 102 0.05 18.89 -6.59
CA PHE A 102 1.26 18.06 -6.72
C PHE A 102 1.53 17.14 -5.52
N GLN A 103 0.86 17.35 -4.37
CA GLN A 103 1.02 16.52 -3.19
C GLN A 103 0.28 15.19 -3.30
N CYS A 104 -0.70 15.06 -4.21
CA CYS A 104 -1.48 13.85 -4.41
C CYS A 104 -1.12 13.23 -5.76
N LYS A 105 -0.65 11.98 -5.75
CA LYS A 105 -0.16 11.30 -6.95
C LYS A 105 -0.78 9.92 -7.11
N VAL A 106 -1.48 9.71 -8.22
CA VAL A 106 -1.96 8.38 -8.61
C VAL A 106 -0.78 7.54 -9.13
N MET A 107 -0.68 6.28 -8.71
CA MET A 107 0.36 5.34 -9.13
C MET A 107 -0.26 3.97 -9.43
N LYS A 108 -0.12 3.51 -10.68
CA LYS A 108 -0.70 2.22 -11.13
C LYS A 108 -0.08 1.04 -10.39
N GLU A 109 1.19 1.19 -10.01
CA GLU A 109 2.01 0.23 -9.27
C GLU A 109 1.47 -0.06 -7.87
N LEU A 110 0.57 0.77 -7.35
CA LEU A 110 -0.07 0.59 -6.04
C LEU A 110 -1.41 -0.16 -6.13
N ARG A 111 -1.88 -0.56 -7.31
CA ARG A 111 -3.15 -1.30 -7.48
C ARG A 111 -3.17 -2.63 -6.73
N GLU A 112 -4.37 -3.16 -6.54
CA GLU A 112 -4.58 -4.49 -5.96
C GLU A 112 -3.79 -5.54 -6.75
N ARG A 113 -3.38 -6.62 -6.09
CA ARG A 113 -2.82 -7.77 -6.80
C ARG A 113 -3.85 -8.28 -7.77
N PHE A 114 -3.51 -8.36 -9.05
CA PHE A 114 -4.40 -8.96 -10.03
C PHE A 114 -4.38 -10.48 -9.85
N PHE A 115 -5.49 -11.06 -9.42
CA PHE A 115 -5.55 -12.50 -9.14
C PHE A 115 -5.84 -13.35 -10.38
N GLY A 116 -6.07 -12.70 -11.53
CA GLY A 116 -6.33 -13.34 -12.81
C GLY A 116 -7.83 -13.50 -13.10
N PRO A 117 -8.20 -13.72 -14.37
CA PRO A 117 -9.60 -13.89 -14.79
C PRO A 117 -10.39 -14.95 -14.01
N PRO A 118 -9.82 -16.10 -13.59
CA PRO A 118 -10.57 -17.12 -12.84
C PRO A 118 -11.07 -16.67 -11.47
N PHE A 119 -10.57 -15.57 -10.91
CA PHE A 119 -10.92 -15.09 -9.58
C PHE A 119 -11.75 -13.79 -9.61
N GLU A 120 -11.71 -13.06 -10.73
CA GLU A 120 -12.33 -11.74 -10.84
C GLU A 120 -13.86 -11.81 -10.71
N LEU A 121 -14.43 -10.93 -9.88
CA LEU A 121 -15.85 -10.87 -9.53
C LEU A 121 -16.42 -12.12 -8.83
N LEU A 122 -15.58 -13.09 -8.46
CA LEU A 122 -16.00 -14.24 -7.64
C LEU A 122 -15.95 -13.94 -6.14
N SER A 123 -16.49 -14.87 -5.34
CA SER A 123 -16.46 -14.76 -3.88
C SER A 123 -15.04 -14.60 -3.34
N HIS A 124 -14.86 -13.75 -2.35
CA HIS A 124 -13.60 -13.62 -1.60
C HIS A 124 -13.18 -14.90 -0.89
N ASP A 125 -14.07 -15.89 -0.72
CA ASP A 125 -13.71 -17.20 -0.14
C ASP A 125 -12.64 -17.91 -0.98
N LYS A 126 -12.53 -17.55 -2.26
CA LYS A 126 -11.48 -18.00 -3.17
C LYS A 126 -10.09 -17.50 -2.80
N TYR A 127 -9.95 -16.53 -1.90
CA TYR A 127 -8.64 -16.11 -1.42
C TYR A 127 -7.85 -17.24 -0.76
N ALA A 128 -8.51 -18.23 -0.15
CA ALA A 128 -7.83 -19.37 0.43
C ALA A 128 -7.00 -20.16 -0.61
N GLU A 129 -7.48 -20.26 -1.85
CA GLU A 129 -6.78 -20.93 -2.95
C GLU A 129 -5.52 -20.15 -3.36
N ILE A 130 -5.62 -18.81 -3.40
CA ILE A 130 -4.49 -17.92 -3.70
C ILE A 130 -3.45 -17.96 -2.59
N TRP A 131 -3.88 -17.97 -1.33
CA TRP A 131 -2.97 -18.01 -0.18
C TRP A 131 -2.21 -19.33 -0.10
N ALA A 132 -2.87 -20.46 -0.38
CA ALA A 132 -2.20 -21.75 -0.46
C ALA A 132 -1.14 -21.78 -1.58
N LEU A 133 -1.42 -21.13 -2.72
CA LEU A 133 -0.45 -20.96 -3.80
C LEU A 133 0.76 -20.11 -3.36
N ASP A 134 0.50 -19.00 -2.65
CA ASP A 134 1.55 -18.11 -2.16
C ASP A 134 2.45 -18.77 -1.11
N GLU A 135 1.88 -19.63 -0.25
CA GLU A 135 2.61 -20.38 0.79
C GLU A 135 3.52 -21.45 0.18
N ASP A 136 3.06 -22.13 -0.87
CA ASP A 136 3.87 -23.09 -1.65
C ASP A 136 5.01 -22.37 -2.38
N ASP A 137 4.68 -21.35 -3.17
CA ASP A 137 5.65 -20.63 -4.00
C ASP A 137 5.20 -19.19 -4.30
N PRO A 138 5.78 -18.16 -3.63
CA PRO A 138 5.43 -16.76 -3.84
C PRO A 138 5.90 -16.21 -5.19
N PHE A 139 6.64 -16.98 -5.99
CA PHE A 139 7.02 -16.65 -7.37
C PHE A 139 6.06 -17.25 -8.40
N ARG A 140 5.14 -18.12 -7.98
CA ARG A 140 4.13 -18.70 -8.87
C ARG A 140 2.92 -17.78 -8.96
N SER A 141 2.52 -17.48 -10.18
CA SER A 141 1.33 -16.66 -10.46
C SER A 141 0.10 -17.57 -10.64
N PRO A 142 -1.09 -17.16 -10.18
CA PRO A 142 -2.33 -17.78 -10.64
C PRO A 142 -2.51 -17.52 -12.14
N GLU A 143 -3.38 -18.29 -12.80
CA GLU A 143 -3.58 -18.19 -14.24
C GLU A 143 -3.98 -16.77 -14.68
N GLY A 144 -3.11 -16.13 -15.46
CA GLY A 144 -3.31 -14.76 -15.95
C GLY A 144 -3.20 -13.67 -14.89
N GLY A 145 -2.88 -14.00 -13.64
CA GLY A 145 -2.68 -13.05 -12.54
C GLY A 145 -1.20 -12.80 -12.22
N GLU A 146 -0.96 -12.18 -11.07
CA GLU A 146 0.38 -11.86 -10.55
C GLU A 146 0.78 -12.81 -9.42
N SER A 147 2.06 -13.13 -9.33
CA SER A 147 2.70 -13.70 -8.14
C SER A 147 2.93 -12.62 -7.08
N ALA A 148 3.18 -13.03 -5.83
CA ALA A 148 3.57 -12.09 -4.77
C ALA A 148 4.89 -11.37 -5.11
N ALA A 149 5.84 -12.06 -5.77
CA ALA A 149 7.09 -11.49 -6.24
C ALA A 149 6.91 -10.42 -7.34
N GLU A 150 5.98 -10.62 -8.28
CA GLU A 150 5.66 -9.61 -9.30
C GLU A 150 5.04 -8.35 -8.68
N VAL A 151 4.17 -8.53 -7.68
CA VAL A 151 3.63 -7.41 -6.89
C VAL A 151 4.75 -6.68 -6.16
N GLY A 152 5.67 -7.39 -5.50
CA GLY A 152 6.85 -6.80 -4.87
C GLY A 152 7.71 -5.99 -5.85
N SER A 153 7.86 -6.48 -7.08
CA SER A 153 8.65 -5.83 -8.13
C SER A 153 8.05 -4.49 -8.56
N ARG A 154 6.73 -4.41 -8.79
CA ARG A 154 6.09 -3.12 -9.12
C ARG A 154 6.04 -2.17 -7.91
N LEU A 155 5.94 -2.69 -6.69
CA LEU A 155 6.02 -1.85 -5.49
C LEU A 155 7.41 -1.26 -5.30
N LEU A 156 8.47 -1.98 -5.67
CA LEU A 156 9.82 -1.42 -5.75
C LEU A 156 9.88 -0.27 -6.78
N THR A 157 9.29 -0.44 -7.96
CA THR A 157 9.20 0.65 -8.95
C THR A 157 8.49 1.88 -8.38
N ALA A 158 7.41 1.69 -7.62
CA ALA A 158 6.72 2.79 -6.94
C ALA A 158 7.63 3.47 -5.90
N LEU A 159 8.33 2.68 -5.09
CA LEU A 159 9.26 3.16 -4.07
C LEU A 159 10.39 3.98 -4.68
N GLU A 160 11.04 3.47 -5.73
CA GLU A 160 12.12 4.18 -6.44
C GLU A 160 11.62 5.51 -7.02
N ALA A 161 10.42 5.54 -7.61
CA ALA A 161 9.83 6.76 -8.13
C ALA A 161 9.54 7.79 -7.02
N MET A 162 8.95 7.35 -5.90
CA MET A 162 8.69 8.21 -4.74
C MET A 162 9.99 8.74 -4.13
N GLU A 163 10.99 7.87 -3.96
CA GLU A 163 12.29 8.26 -3.44
C GLU A 163 13.00 9.21 -4.39
N ALA A 164 12.96 9.01 -5.70
CA ALA A 164 13.59 9.91 -6.68
C ALA A 164 12.97 11.31 -6.71
N GLU A 165 11.64 11.41 -6.55
CA GLU A 165 10.90 12.66 -6.65
C GLU A 165 10.86 13.46 -5.34
N TYR A 166 10.82 12.78 -4.20
CA TYR A 166 10.63 13.41 -2.90
C TYR A 166 11.84 13.21 -1.97
N GLN A 167 12.08 14.19 -1.10
CA GLN A 167 13.13 14.14 -0.11
C GLN A 167 12.63 14.70 1.23
N GLY A 168 12.90 13.99 2.33
CA GLY A 168 12.50 14.40 3.67
C GLY A 168 10.98 14.50 3.87
N CYS A 169 10.20 13.87 3.00
CA CYS A 169 8.74 13.93 3.03
C CYS A 169 8.15 12.81 3.91
N SER A 170 6.94 13.05 4.42
CA SER A 170 6.07 12.00 4.96
C SER A 170 5.10 11.56 3.88
N ILE A 171 5.29 10.35 3.37
CA ILE A 171 4.53 9.81 2.25
C ILE A 171 3.49 8.82 2.77
N LEU A 172 2.22 9.13 2.56
CA LEU A 172 1.10 8.23 2.77
C LEU A 172 0.83 7.44 1.49
N VAL A 173 0.96 6.11 1.57
CA VAL A 173 0.68 5.17 0.50
C VAL A 173 -0.71 4.55 0.72
N VAL A 174 -1.69 4.92 -0.11
CA VAL A 174 -3.06 4.41 -0.03
C VAL A 174 -3.27 3.30 -1.05
N SER A 175 -3.47 2.07 -0.57
CA SER A 175 -3.53 0.88 -1.42
C SER A 175 -4.47 -0.17 -0.81
N HIS A 176 -4.22 -1.44 -1.09
CA HIS A 176 -5.10 -2.56 -0.81
C HIS A 176 -4.46 -3.54 0.17
N GLY A 177 -5.22 -4.54 0.61
CA GLY A 177 -4.74 -5.49 1.60
C GLY A 177 -3.46 -6.19 1.17
N ASP A 178 -3.44 -6.75 -0.04
CA ASP A 178 -2.34 -7.62 -0.48
C ASP A 178 -1.04 -6.85 -0.82
N PRO A 179 -1.07 -5.78 -1.64
CA PRO A 179 0.12 -4.99 -1.93
C PRO A 179 0.73 -4.37 -0.68
N LEU A 180 -0.08 -3.92 0.29
CA LEU A 180 0.46 -3.32 1.52
C LEU A 180 1.08 -4.35 2.46
N GLN A 181 0.56 -5.57 2.50
CA GLN A 181 1.20 -6.70 3.18
C GLN A 181 2.58 -6.99 2.60
N ILE A 182 2.66 -7.11 1.27
CA ILE A 182 3.91 -7.37 0.56
C ILE A 182 4.89 -6.20 0.73
N PHE A 183 4.40 -4.95 0.66
CA PHE A 183 5.23 -3.75 0.84
C PHE A 183 5.87 -3.68 2.22
N GLN A 184 5.10 -3.97 3.28
CA GLN A 184 5.64 -4.06 4.64
C GLN A 184 6.73 -5.13 4.75
N THR A 185 6.48 -6.28 4.15
CA THR A 185 7.38 -7.44 4.20
C THR A 185 8.75 -7.11 3.62
N ILE A 186 8.77 -6.57 2.39
CA ILE A 186 10.02 -6.26 1.70
C ILE A 186 10.76 -5.09 2.36
N LEU A 187 10.05 -4.08 2.86
CA LEU A 187 10.69 -2.93 3.52
C LEU A 187 11.29 -3.30 4.88
N ARG A 188 10.59 -4.11 5.67
CA ARG A 188 11.10 -4.60 6.96
C ARG A 188 12.29 -5.53 6.77
N ALA A 189 12.21 -6.48 5.82
CA ALA A 189 13.35 -7.34 5.52
C ALA A 189 14.56 -6.54 5.01
N ALA A 190 14.34 -5.51 4.17
CA ALA A 190 15.39 -4.63 3.68
C ALA A 190 16.01 -3.72 4.75
N LYS A 191 15.29 -3.43 5.84
CA LYS A 191 15.83 -2.70 7.00
C LYS A 191 16.90 -3.52 7.72
N ASP A 192 16.68 -4.82 7.86
CA ASP A 192 17.58 -5.74 8.57
C ASP A 192 18.74 -6.22 7.69
N GLU A 193 18.70 -5.91 6.39
CA GLU A 193 19.75 -6.23 5.43
C GLU A 193 20.99 -5.34 5.68
N ILE A 194 22.16 -5.95 5.92
CA ILE A 194 23.40 -5.23 6.24
C ILE A 194 24.32 -5.20 5.00
N SER A 195 23.91 -4.55 3.91
CA SER A 195 24.82 -4.22 2.81
C SER A 195 25.12 -2.73 2.74
N LEU A 196 26.36 -2.38 3.08
CA LEU A 196 26.91 -1.04 2.89
C LEU A 196 26.93 -0.69 1.40
N GLY A 197 26.38 0.48 1.05
CA GLY A 197 26.46 1.05 -0.30
C GLY A 197 25.52 0.42 -1.35
N ALA A 198 24.64 -0.52 -0.98
CA ALA A 198 23.60 -1.01 -1.89
C ALA A 198 22.52 0.05 -2.10
N ASP A 199 22.22 0.37 -3.37
CA ASP A 199 21.06 1.18 -3.73
C ASP A 199 19.75 0.48 -3.34
N ILE A 200 18.65 1.25 -3.32
CA ILE A 200 17.31 0.76 -2.91
C ILE A 200 16.90 -0.47 -3.74
N SER A 201 17.16 -0.46 -5.06
CA SER A 201 16.81 -1.55 -5.96
C SER A 201 17.51 -2.83 -5.57
N SER A 202 18.84 -2.76 -5.46
CA SER A 202 19.69 -3.89 -5.12
C SER A 202 19.34 -4.47 -3.75
N ARG A 203 19.08 -3.61 -2.76
CA ARG A 203 18.69 -4.00 -1.41
C ARG A 203 17.35 -4.74 -1.39
N ILE A 204 16.32 -4.18 -2.01
CA ILE A 204 14.98 -4.78 -2.03
C ILE A 204 14.99 -6.10 -2.81
N LYS A 205 15.64 -6.15 -3.98
CA LYS A 205 15.74 -7.38 -4.78
C LYS A 205 16.42 -8.54 -4.03
N ARG A 206 17.42 -8.25 -3.19
CA ARG A 206 18.10 -9.29 -2.38
C ARG A 206 17.21 -9.91 -1.32
N VAL A 207 16.30 -9.12 -0.74
CA VAL A 207 15.40 -9.62 0.31
C VAL A 207 14.13 -10.24 -0.23
N MET A 208 13.82 -10.07 -1.52
CA MET A 208 12.69 -10.74 -2.19
C MET A 208 12.98 -12.22 -2.45
N THR A 209 13.25 -12.97 -1.38
CA THR A 209 13.44 -14.42 -1.40
C THR A 209 12.13 -15.14 -1.10
N HIS A 210 12.08 -16.45 -1.35
CA HIS A 210 10.94 -17.30 -0.98
C HIS A 210 10.58 -17.16 0.51
N SER A 211 11.58 -17.28 1.38
CA SER A 211 11.39 -17.26 2.84
C SER A 211 10.88 -15.91 3.37
N VAL A 212 11.20 -14.80 2.70
CA VAL A 212 10.71 -13.48 3.07
C VAL A 212 9.31 -13.26 2.51
N LEU A 213 9.11 -13.50 1.22
CA LEU A 213 7.85 -13.22 0.55
C LEU A 213 6.70 -14.07 1.12
N THR A 214 6.93 -15.31 1.52
CA THR A 214 5.90 -16.15 2.19
C THR A 214 5.37 -15.54 3.50
N GLN A 215 6.11 -14.64 4.15
CA GLN A 215 5.71 -14.02 5.42
C GLN A 215 4.72 -12.86 5.28
N HIS A 216 4.34 -12.45 4.06
CA HIS A 216 3.54 -11.25 3.87
C HIS A 216 2.19 -11.27 4.57
N ARG A 217 1.63 -12.46 4.82
CA ARG A 217 0.37 -12.63 5.57
C ARG A 217 0.46 -12.25 7.05
N ASN A 218 1.67 -12.20 7.62
CA ASN A 218 1.88 -11.74 9.00
C ASN A 218 1.67 -10.21 9.16
N PHE A 219 1.53 -9.48 8.06
CA PHE A 219 1.35 -8.03 8.03
C PHE A 219 -0.05 -7.60 7.60
N ALA A 220 -1.06 -8.45 7.86
CA ALA A 220 -2.45 -8.18 7.51
C ALA A 220 -2.94 -6.84 8.08
N LEU A 221 -3.81 -6.18 7.30
CA LEU A 221 -4.35 -4.86 7.61
C LEU A 221 -5.88 -4.89 7.58
N LEU A 222 -6.53 -4.27 8.56
CA LEU A 222 -7.95 -3.97 8.55
C LEU A 222 -8.26 -2.83 7.57
N THR A 223 -9.53 -2.69 7.16
CA THR A 223 -9.96 -1.57 6.32
C THR A 223 -9.75 -0.25 7.05
N ALA A 224 -9.20 0.75 6.34
CA ALA A 224 -8.77 2.03 6.90
C ALA A 224 -7.72 1.95 8.02
N GLU A 225 -7.01 0.83 8.16
CA GLU A 225 -5.90 0.77 9.10
C GLU A 225 -4.72 1.59 8.57
N LEU A 226 -4.29 2.57 9.38
CA LEU A 226 -3.15 3.44 9.15
C LEU A 226 -1.95 2.93 9.96
N ILE A 227 -0.83 2.68 9.29
CA ILE A 227 0.41 2.24 9.94
C ILE A 227 1.59 3.06 9.42
N GLN A 228 2.50 3.46 10.31
CA GLN A 228 3.82 3.90 9.90
C GLN A 228 4.74 2.67 9.78
N ILE A 229 5.40 2.51 8.63
CA ILE A 229 6.43 1.48 8.49
C ILE A 229 7.69 1.98 9.20
N LYS A 230 8.20 1.15 10.11
CA LYS A 230 9.35 1.42 10.96
C LYS A 230 10.42 0.37 10.74
#